data_AF-A0A4Y9FMX6-F1
#
_entry.id   AF-A0A4Y9FMX6-F1
#
_cell.length_a   1.000
_cell.length_b   1.000
_cell.length_c   1.000
_cell.angle_alpha   90.00
_cell.angle_beta   90.00
_cell.angle_gamma   90.00
#
_symmetry.space_group_name_H-M   'P 1'
#
loop_
_entity.id
_entity.type
_entity.pdbx_description
1 polymer ?
#
loop_
_entity_poly.entity_id
_entity_poly.type
_entity_poly.pdbx_seq_one_letter_code
_entity_poly.pdbx_strand_id
1 'polypeptide(L)'
;MRRRFFMFSILQIRAKARQTIAETPGAYLLALIPIILNIIIQLIASAQSNSWALQLASNPTPDLSFLISSSAFPFLYGILADLMTLSISLALFQVIYHYRDSVNFKDSFTLFSHQRFGSILATYLLKSLFLFLWGLISIIGFSIMFGGLIVAFMTAIFNQPSEDIVAVAGIMILLGSLMGVAGIALLLPQVYAYFLVEPLLFDQLAQDTYTGPFAVIKESRRLMKGYKMKGFILNLSFIGWEILVALSFGIVGIYVIPYYCASHMHFYQAVLDDRAMKEKLFQGTMP
;
A
#
# COMPACT_ATOMS: atom_id res chain seq x y z
N MET A 1 -31.68 4.15 25.21
CA MET A 1 -30.30 4.29 25.73
C MET A 1 -29.31 3.81 24.66
N ARG A 2 -28.79 4.70 23.80
CA ARG A 2 -27.81 4.32 22.76
C ARG A 2 -26.48 4.02 23.44
N ARG A 3 -26.14 2.73 23.57
CA ARG A 3 -24.80 2.28 23.97
C ARG A 3 -23.79 2.86 22.98
N ARG A 4 -23.13 3.96 23.36
CA ARG A 4 -21.96 4.48 22.66
C ARG A 4 -20.86 3.45 22.94
N PHE A 5 -20.84 2.38 22.17
CA PHE A 5 -19.76 1.41 22.21
C PHE A 5 -18.47 2.21 22.06
N PHE A 6 -17.63 2.16 23.10
CA PHE A 6 -16.30 2.74 23.08
C PHE A 6 -15.65 2.30 21.77
N MET A 7 -15.40 3.24 20.89
CA MET A 7 -14.63 3.02 19.67
C MET A 7 -13.62 4.14 19.66
N PHE A 8 -12.34 3.77 19.64
CA PHE A 8 -11.25 4.72 19.55
C PHE A 8 -11.44 5.68 18.36
N SER A 9 -10.98 6.91 18.53
CA SER A 9 -11.05 7.94 17.51
C SER A 9 -9.83 7.87 16.59
N ILE A 10 -10.05 8.05 15.29
CA ILE A 10 -8.97 8.16 14.31
C ILE A 10 -8.08 9.38 14.60
N LEU A 11 -8.67 10.45 15.15
CA LEU A 11 -7.92 11.64 15.55
C LEU A 11 -6.95 11.34 16.72
N GLN A 12 -7.37 10.50 17.67
CA GLN A 12 -6.51 10.05 18.78
C GLN A 12 -5.35 9.19 18.27
N ILE A 13 -5.61 8.26 17.34
CA ILE A 13 -4.57 7.43 16.72
C ILE A 13 -3.54 8.32 16.03
N ARG A 14 -4.00 9.30 15.25
CA ARG A 14 -3.13 10.24 14.55
C ARG A 14 -2.33 11.12 15.49
N ALA A 15 -2.93 11.57 16.59
CA ALA A 15 -2.24 12.36 17.61
C ALA A 15 -1.14 11.52 18.28
N LYS A 16 -1.46 10.28 18.68
CA LYS A 16 -0.49 9.33 19.27
C LYS A 16 0.66 9.04 18.32
N ALA A 17 0.37 8.77 17.05
CA ALA A 17 1.39 8.56 16.03
C ALA A 17 2.30 9.77 15.84
N ARG A 18 1.77 11.00 15.84
CA ARG A 18 2.60 12.22 15.78
C ARG A 18 3.50 12.36 16.99
N GLN A 19 2.96 12.09 18.18
CA GLN A 19 3.72 12.12 19.42
C GLN A 19 4.87 11.10 19.39
N THR A 20 4.58 9.85 19.03
CA THR A 20 5.60 8.80 18.90
C THR A 20 6.71 9.18 17.92
N ILE A 21 6.36 9.73 16.75
CA ILE A 21 7.38 10.17 15.79
C ILE A 21 8.20 11.36 16.31
N ALA A 22 7.58 12.28 17.06
CA ALA A 22 8.29 13.41 17.67
C ALA A 22 9.22 12.96 18.81
N GLU A 23 8.83 11.93 19.56
CA GLU A 23 9.62 11.34 20.64
C GLU A 23 10.73 10.41 20.15
N THR A 24 10.62 9.88 18.92
CA THR A 24 11.58 8.93 18.34
C THR A 24 12.70 9.66 17.59
N PRO A 25 13.94 9.70 18.10
CA PRO A 25 15.05 10.34 17.42
C PRO A 25 15.33 9.62 16.09
N GLY A 26 15.43 10.40 15.00
CA GLY A 26 15.76 9.89 13.67
C GLY A 26 14.61 9.28 12.89
N ALA A 27 13.36 9.31 13.39
CA ALA A 27 12.21 8.71 12.71
C ALA A 27 12.00 9.22 11.27
N TYR A 28 12.25 10.50 11.02
CA TYR A 28 12.18 11.07 9.67
C TYR A 28 13.32 10.61 8.76
N LEU A 29 14.49 10.27 9.32
CA LEU A 29 15.64 9.79 8.55
C LEU A 29 15.42 8.40 7.95
N LEU A 30 14.47 7.62 8.51
CA LEU A 30 14.07 6.30 8.00
C LEU A 30 13.56 6.36 6.55
N ALA A 31 12.84 7.42 6.19
CA ALA A 31 12.27 7.53 4.85
C ALA A 31 13.24 8.19 3.84
N LEU A 32 14.42 8.64 4.28
CA LEU A 32 15.33 9.42 3.44
C LEU A 32 15.90 8.60 2.28
N ILE A 33 16.39 7.37 2.53
CA ILE A 33 16.93 6.51 1.46
C ILE A 33 15.86 6.11 0.44
N PRO A 34 14.68 5.58 0.83
CA PRO A 34 13.65 5.23 -0.16
C PRO A 34 13.21 6.43 -1.00
N ILE A 35 13.11 7.63 -0.40
CA ILE A 35 12.72 8.84 -1.14
C ILE A 35 13.81 9.30 -2.11
N ILE A 36 15.08 9.31 -1.71
CA ILE A 36 16.19 9.63 -2.64
C ILE A 36 16.20 8.63 -3.79
N LEU A 37 16.06 7.34 -3.49
CA LEU A 37 16.01 6.30 -4.51
C LEU A 37 14.82 6.51 -5.46
N ASN A 38 13.63 6.81 -4.93
CA ASN A 38 12.45 7.15 -5.74
C ASN A 38 12.71 8.31 -6.69
N ILE A 39 13.32 9.39 -6.22
CA ILE A 39 13.64 10.57 -7.05
C ILE A 39 14.62 10.17 -8.16
N ILE A 40 15.68 9.42 -7.84
CA ILE A 40 16.65 8.95 -8.83
C ILE A 40 15.95 8.08 -9.89
N ILE A 41 15.09 7.15 -9.48
CA ILE A 41 14.34 6.28 -10.40
C ILE A 41 13.41 7.10 -11.29
N GLN A 42 12.69 8.08 -10.75
CA GLN A 42 11.83 8.95 -11.55
C GLN A 42 12.62 9.78 -12.57
N LEU A 43 13.81 10.27 -12.20
CA LEU A 43 14.70 10.97 -13.13
C LEU A 43 15.16 10.05 -14.27
N ILE A 44 15.58 8.82 -13.94
CA ILE A 44 15.96 7.82 -14.95
C ILE A 44 14.79 7.49 -15.87
N ALA A 45 13.59 7.26 -15.30
CA ALA A 45 12.39 6.95 -16.06
C ALA A 45 11.99 8.10 -17.00
N SER A 46 12.11 9.36 -16.54
CA SER A 46 11.83 10.55 -17.36
C SER A 46 12.83 10.71 -18.52
N ALA A 47 14.08 10.29 -18.34
CA ALA A 47 15.06 10.28 -19.43
C ALA A 47 14.75 9.21 -20.49
N GLN A 48 14.15 8.09 -20.08
CA GLN A 48 13.79 6.97 -20.96
C GLN A 48 12.43 7.13 -21.66
N SER A 49 11.57 8.05 -21.22
CA SER A 49 10.23 8.21 -21.82
C SER A 49 10.29 8.62 -23.29
N ASN A 50 11.29 9.43 -23.66
CA ASN A 50 11.50 9.88 -25.05
C ASN A 50 11.91 8.71 -25.97
N SER A 51 12.68 7.74 -25.46
CA SER A 51 13.04 6.53 -26.22
C SER A 51 11.85 5.59 -26.41
N TRP A 52 10.96 5.51 -25.43
CA TRP A 52 9.78 4.64 -25.51
C TRP A 52 8.79 5.11 -26.59
N ALA A 53 8.53 6.42 -26.64
CA ALA A 53 7.67 7.03 -27.66
C ALA A 53 8.20 6.86 -29.09
N LEU A 54 9.51 7.05 -29.29
CA LEU A 54 10.17 6.87 -30.59
C LEU A 54 10.15 5.40 -31.05
N GLN A 55 10.26 4.45 -30.11
CA GLN A 55 10.24 3.03 -30.43
C GLN A 55 8.85 2.54 -30.84
N LEU A 56 7.79 3.03 -30.18
CA LEU A 56 6.41 2.72 -30.57
C LEU A 56 6.02 3.38 -31.90
N ALA A 57 6.55 4.57 -32.19
CA ALA A 57 6.36 5.23 -33.47
C ALA A 57 7.04 4.50 -34.64
N SER A 58 8.18 3.85 -34.39
CA SER A 58 8.92 3.08 -35.41
C SER A 58 8.46 1.62 -35.52
N ASN A 59 7.98 1.01 -34.43
CA ASN A 59 7.50 -0.36 -34.39
C ASN A 59 6.17 -0.45 -33.62
N PRO A 60 5.02 -0.36 -34.33
CA PRO A 60 3.70 -0.32 -33.69
C PRO A 60 3.29 -1.64 -33.02
N THR A 61 3.94 -2.76 -33.36
CA THR A 61 3.82 -4.04 -32.65
C THR A 61 5.11 -4.32 -31.88
N PRO A 62 5.25 -3.82 -30.64
CA PRO A 62 6.44 -4.06 -29.84
C PRO A 62 6.66 -5.56 -29.61
N ASP A 63 7.89 -6.03 -29.81
CA ASP A 63 8.26 -7.41 -29.50
C ASP A 63 8.19 -7.68 -27.99
N LEU A 64 7.95 -8.94 -27.62
CA LEU A 64 7.82 -9.38 -26.24
C LEU A 64 9.04 -8.97 -25.39
N SER A 65 10.23 -9.06 -25.97
CA SER A 65 11.50 -8.68 -25.34
C SER A 65 11.50 -7.22 -24.86
N PHE A 66 10.94 -6.32 -25.67
CA PHE A 66 10.84 -4.90 -25.34
C PHE A 66 9.80 -4.64 -24.25
N LEU A 67 8.65 -5.31 -24.32
CA LEU A 67 7.61 -5.20 -23.29
C LEU A 67 8.10 -5.67 -21.91
N ILE A 68 8.89 -6.75 -21.89
CA ILE A 68 9.50 -7.26 -20.66
C ILE A 68 10.52 -6.26 -20.14
N SER A 69 11.43 -5.75 -20.98
CA SER A 69 12.49 -4.84 -20.53
C SER A 69 11.93 -3.49 -20.03
N SER A 70 10.90 -2.95 -20.68
CA SER A 70 10.26 -1.69 -20.27
C SER A 70 9.50 -1.82 -18.94
N SER A 71 9.05 -3.03 -18.60
CA SER A 71 8.23 -3.26 -17.41
C SER A 71 9.02 -3.85 -16.23
N ALA A 72 10.13 -4.55 -16.50
CA ALA A 72 10.92 -5.24 -15.49
C ALA A 72 11.51 -4.29 -14.45
N PHE A 73 12.09 -3.18 -14.90
CA PHE A 73 12.75 -2.25 -13.99
C PHE A 73 11.78 -1.53 -13.04
N PRO A 74 10.67 -0.91 -13.50
CA PRO A 74 9.66 -0.35 -12.60
C PRO A 74 9.06 -1.39 -11.63
N PHE A 75 8.85 -2.62 -12.09
CA PHE A 75 8.32 -3.69 -11.27
C PHE A 75 9.29 -4.09 -10.14
N LEU A 76 10.56 -4.33 -10.47
CA LEU A 76 11.59 -4.66 -9.47
C LEU A 76 11.79 -3.53 -8.47
N TYR A 77 11.77 -2.28 -8.95
CA TYR A 77 11.82 -1.11 -8.08
C TYR A 77 10.61 -1.03 -7.14
N GLY A 78 9.39 -1.28 -7.64
CA GLY A 78 8.18 -1.30 -6.81
C GLY A 78 8.28 -2.31 -5.67
N ILE A 79 8.76 -3.53 -5.94
CA ILE A 79 9.03 -4.53 -4.91
C ILE A 79 10.06 -4.02 -3.90
N LEU A 80 11.15 -3.41 -4.37
CA LEU A 80 12.18 -2.87 -3.48
C LEU A 80 11.62 -1.76 -2.58
N ALA A 81 10.86 -0.82 -3.13
CA ALA A 81 10.26 0.29 -2.38
C ALA A 81 9.27 -0.22 -1.31
N ASP A 82 8.49 -1.24 -1.64
CA ASP A 82 7.60 -1.94 -0.71
C ASP A 82 8.37 -2.58 0.44
N LEU A 83 9.46 -3.30 0.15
CA LEU A 83 10.31 -3.92 1.17
C LEU A 83 11.00 -2.89 2.06
N MET A 84 11.41 -1.76 1.51
CA MET A 84 11.97 -0.65 2.29
C MET A 84 10.91 -0.05 3.21
N THR A 85 9.69 0.15 2.72
CA THR A 85 8.56 0.62 3.56
C THR A 85 8.24 -0.37 4.68
N LEU A 86 8.27 -1.67 4.38
CA LEU A 86 8.11 -2.73 5.38
C LEU A 86 9.24 -2.72 6.42
N SER A 87 10.47 -2.42 6.00
CA SER A 87 11.61 -2.24 6.92
C SER A 87 11.44 -1.04 7.84
N ILE A 88 10.94 0.09 7.32
CA ILE A 88 10.60 1.27 8.13
C ILE A 88 9.51 0.93 9.14
N SER A 89 8.48 0.20 8.72
CA SER A 89 7.39 -0.29 9.57
C SER A 89 7.93 -1.18 10.70
N LEU A 90 8.86 -2.09 10.39
CA LEU A 90 9.52 -2.96 11.38
C LEU A 90 10.40 -2.16 12.36
N ALA A 91 11.17 -1.19 11.88
CA ALA A 91 12.00 -0.33 12.73
C ALA A 91 11.15 0.49 13.71
N LEU A 92 10.03 1.06 13.22
CA LEU A 92 9.08 1.78 14.07
C LEU A 92 8.37 0.86 15.05
N PHE A 93 8.03 -0.38 14.65
CA PHE A 93 7.51 -1.38 15.57
C PHE A 93 8.50 -1.64 16.72
N GLN A 94 9.79 -1.80 16.42
CA GLN A 94 10.81 -2.02 17.44
C GLN A 94 10.90 -0.86 18.44
N VAL A 95 10.72 0.38 18.00
CA VAL A 95 10.69 1.53 18.92
C VAL A 95 9.40 1.61 19.72
N ILE A 96 8.25 1.45 19.06
CA ILE A 96 6.92 1.55 19.70
C ILE A 96 6.74 0.49 20.80
N TYR A 97 7.36 -0.68 20.63
CA TYR A 97 7.33 -1.78 21.60
C TYR A 97 8.58 -1.84 22.48
N HIS A 98 9.39 -0.76 22.54
CA HIS A 98 10.55 -0.61 23.42
C HIS A 98 11.66 -1.66 23.27
N TYR A 99 11.84 -2.22 22.06
CA TYR A 99 12.99 -3.05 21.73
C TYR A 99 14.24 -2.21 21.39
N ARG A 100 14.06 -0.93 21.04
CA ARG A 100 15.13 0.05 20.71
C ARG A 100 14.68 1.47 21.07
N ASP A 101 15.63 2.34 21.42
CA ASP A 101 15.34 3.72 21.84
C ASP A 101 15.40 4.75 20.70
N SER A 102 16.06 4.43 19.59
CA SER A 102 16.20 5.34 18.44
C SER A 102 16.36 4.59 17.13
N VAL A 103 16.18 5.32 16.03
CA VAL A 103 16.32 4.81 14.67
C VAL A 103 17.29 5.68 13.87
N ASN A 104 17.93 5.05 12.89
CA ASN A 104 18.90 5.66 12.00
C ASN A 104 18.46 5.43 10.53
N PHE A 105 18.99 6.20 9.59
CA PHE A 105 18.68 6.03 8.15
C PHE A 105 18.97 4.60 7.68
N LYS A 106 19.98 3.93 8.24
CA LYS A 106 20.33 2.54 7.92
C LYS A 106 19.22 1.53 8.29
N ASP A 107 18.34 1.86 9.22
CA ASP A 107 17.25 0.96 9.63
C ASP A 107 16.18 0.77 8.53
N SER A 108 16.25 1.57 7.45
CA SER A 108 15.55 1.31 6.18
C SER A 108 15.87 -0.07 5.58
N PHE A 109 16.96 -0.71 6.04
CA PHE A 109 17.38 -2.05 5.63
C PHE A 109 17.31 -3.11 6.75
N THR A 110 16.82 -2.76 7.96
CA THR A 110 16.72 -3.69 9.10
C THR A 110 16.00 -4.99 8.76
N LEU A 111 14.98 -4.92 7.90
CA LEU A 111 14.25 -6.11 7.44
C LEU A 111 15.17 -7.15 6.81
N PHE A 112 16.11 -6.73 5.96
CA PHE A 112 16.98 -7.65 5.21
C PHE A 112 17.98 -8.39 6.10
N SER A 113 18.29 -7.84 7.28
CA SER A 113 19.17 -8.47 8.27
C SER A 113 18.41 -9.24 9.34
N HIS A 114 17.08 -9.33 9.26
CA HIS A 114 16.27 -10.01 10.27
C HIS A 114 16.41 -11.54 10.16
N GLN A 115 16.62 -12.25 11.28
CA GLN A 115 16.79 -13.71 11.29
C GLN A 115 15.63 -14.46 10.61
N ARG A 116 14.41 -13.94 10.77
CA ARG A 116 13.18 -14.45 10.12
C ARG A 116 12.76 -13.69 8.85
N PHE A 117 13.71 -13.10 8.12
CA PHE A 117 13.44 -12.38 6.86
C PHE A 117 12.56 -13.18 5.91
N GLY A 118 12.88 -14.47 5.67
CA GLY A 118 12.10 -15.32 4.77
C GLY A 118 10.63 -15.49 5.19
N SER A 119 10.34 -15.51 6.49
CA SER A 119 8.95 -15.58 7.00
C SER A 119 8.21 -14.25 6.80
N ILE A 120 8.90 -13.13 6.99
CA ILE A 120 8.34 -11.79 6.75
C ILE A 120 8.04 -11.63 5.26
N LEU A 121 9.02 -11.93 4.41
CA LEU A 121 8.90 -11.87 2.96
C LEU A 121 7.79 -12.79 2.45
N ALA A 122 7.73 -14.04 2.91
CA ALA A 122 6.68 -14.97 2.50
C ALA A 122 5.28 -14.50 2.88
N THR A 123 5.11 -13.93 4.09
CA THR A 123 3.83 -13.36 4.52
C THR A 123 3.44 -12.13 3.70
N TYR A 124 4.41 -11.24 3.42
CA TYR A 124 4.20 -10.08 2.57
C TYR A 124 3.82 -10.48 1.15
N LEU A 125 4.60 -11.37 0.52
CA LEU A 125 4.34 -11.84 -0.85
C LEU A 125 3.01 -12.59 -0.93
N LEU A 126 2.64 -13.39 0.07
CA LEU A 126 1.34 -14.08 0.08
C LEU A 126 0.18 -13.08 0.21
N LYS A 127 0.31 -12.07 1.07
CA LYS A 127 -0.66 -10.96 1.18
C LYS A 127 -0.81 -10.25 -0.16
N SER A 128 0.32 -9.88 -0.78
CA SER A 128 0.35 -9.17 -2.06
C SER A 128 -0.21 -10.04 -3.19
N LEU A 129 0.08 -11.34 -3.22
CA LEU A 129 -0.50 -12.28 -4.17
C LEU A 129 -2.02 -12.35 -4.04
N PHE A 130 -2.56 -12.46 -2.83
CA PHE A 130 -4.01 -12.45 -2.65
C PHE A 130 -4.64 -11.13 -3.09
N LEU A 131 -4.07 -9.99 -2.72
CA LEU A 131 -4.58 -8.69 -3.18
C LEU A 131 -4.47 -8.52 -4.69
N PHE A 132 -3.39 -9.01 -5.31
CA PHE A 132 -3.22 -9.03 -6.75
C PHE A 132 -4.29 -9.89 -7.43
N LEU A 133 -4.56 -11.09 -6.93
CA LEU A 133 -5.61 -11.98 -7.47
C LEU A 133 -7.00 -11.33 -7.42
N TRP A 134 -7.34 -10.65 -6.31
CA TRP A 134 -8.58 -9.86 -6.22
C TRP A 134 -8.56 -8.63 -7.13
N GLY A 135 -7.38 -8.05 -7.34
CA GLY A 135 -7.16 -6.91 -8.22
C GLY A 135 -7.19 -7.24 -9.72
N LEU A 136 -7.07 -8.51 -10.13
CA LEU A 136 -7.01 -8.91 -11.54
C LEU A 136 -8.20 -8.39 -12.35
N ILE A 137 -9.41 -8.47 -11.81
CA ILE A 137 -10.63 -7.97 -12.47
C ILE A 137 -10.50 -6.46 -12.73
N SER A 138 -9.99 -5.73 -11.75
CA SER A 138 -9.76 -4.29 -11.87
C SER A 138 -8.66 -3.98 -12.88
N ILE A 139 -7.57 -4.74 -12.88
CA ILE A 139 -6.44 -4.59 -13.81
C ILE A 139 -6.92 -4.80 -15.24
N ILE A 140 -7.64 -5.90 -15.51
CA ILE A 140 -8.17 -6.18 -16.86
C ILE A 140 -9.14 -5.07 -17.29
N GLY A 141 -10.01 -4.61 -16.39
CA GLY A 141 -10.98 -3.54 -16.69
C GLY A 141 -10.29 -2.25 -17.10
N PHE A 142 -9.33 -1.79 -16.30
CA PHE A 142 -8.58 -0.58 -16.63
C PHE A 142 -7.70 -0.74 -17.85
N SER A 143 -7.08 -1.90 -18.09
CA SER A 143 -6.31 -2.14 -19.31
C SER A 143 -7.15 -2.00 -20.58
N ILE A 144 -8.38 -2.52 -20.58
CA ILE A 144 -9.32 -2.35 -21.71
C ILE A 144 -9.71 -0.89 -21.87
N MET A 145 -10.02 -0.20 -20.76
CA MET A 145 -10.35 1.23 -20.76
C MET A 145 -9.21 2.07 -21.34
N PHE A 146 -7.97 1.86 -20.88
CA PHE A 146 -6.79 2.57 -21.37
C PHE A 146 -6.51 2.25 -22.84
N GLY A 147 -6.70 1.01 -23.27
CA GLY A 147 -6.64 0.64 -24.69
C GLY A 147 -7.63 1.45 -25.54
N GLY A 148 -8.88 1.56 -25.09
CA GLY A 148 -9.89 2.39 -25.76
C GLY A 148 -9.53 3.88 -25.79
N LEU A 149 -8.99 4.42 -24.70
CA LEU A 149 -8.51 5.81 -24.63
C LEU A 149 -7.36 6.07 -25.61
N ILE A 150 -6.41 5.14 -25.71
CA ILE A 150 -5.28 5.26 -26.67
C ILE A 150 -5.82 5.27 -28.10
N VAL A 151 -6.73 4.35 -28.45
CA VAL A 151 -7.33 4.31 -29.80
C VAL A 151 -8.07 5.61 -30.11
N ALA A 152 -8.91 6.10 -29.20
CA ALA A 152 -9.64 7.36 -29.37
C ALA A 152 -8.71 8.57 -29.51
N PHE A 153 -7.63 8.60 -28.74
CA PHE A 153 -6.63 9.67 -28.80
C PHE A 153 -5.86 9.65 -30.13
N MET A 154 -5.48 8.46 -30.61
CA MET A 154 -4.77 8.31 -31.88
C MET A 154 -5.63 8.76 -33.07
N THR A 155 -6.89 8.34 -33.16
CA THR A 155 -7.78 8.77 -34.26
C THR A 155 -7.99 10.28 -34.29
N ALA A 156 -8.05 10.92 -33.12
CA ALA A 156 -8.15 12.37 -32.99
C ALA A 156 -6.89 13.10 -33.50
N ILE A 157 -5.69 12.59 -33.19
CA ILE A 157 -4.42 13.19 -33.65
C ILE A 157 -4.25 13.04 -35.16
N PHE A 158 -4.54 11.86 -35.71
CA PHE A 158 -4.32 11.58 -37.13
C PHE A 158 -5.43 12.11 -38.04
N ASN A 159 -6.48 12.74 -37.47
CA ASN A 159 -7.65 13.26 -38.19
C ASN A 159 -8.25 12.24 -39.17
N GLN A 160 -8.25 10.96 -38.78
CA GLN A 160 -8.87 9.85 -39.49
C GLN A 160 -10.01 9.26 -38.64
N PRO A 161 -11.11 9.99 -38.40
CA PRO A 161 -12.23 9.46 -37.67
C PRO A 161 -12.99 8.48 -38.58
N SER A 162 -12.78 7.18 -38.40
CA SER A 162 -13.75 6.19 -38.86
C SER A 162 -14.78 5.98 -37.76
N GLU A 163 -16.07 6.04 -38.12
CA GLU A 163 -17.18 5.90 -37.18
C GLU A 163 -17.09 4.58 -36.39
N ASP A 164 -16.68 3.50 -37.07
CA ASP A 164 -16.51 2.17 -36.47
C ASP A 164 -15.41 2.15 -35.39
N ILE A 165 -14.23 2.75 -35.64
CA ILE A 165 -13.12 2.74 -34.67
C ILE A 165 -13.47 3.58 -33.45
N VAL A 166 -14.11 4.73 -33.64
CA VAL A 166 -14.55 5.59 -32.53
C VAL A 166 -15.63 4.89 -31.71
N ALA A 167 -16.57 4.19 -32.34
CA ALA A 167 -17.59 3.41 -31.65
C ALA A 167 -16.98 2.28 -30.82
N VAL A 168 -16.03 1.51 -31.40
CA VAL A 168 -15.32 0.44 -30.68
C VAL A 168 -14.53 1.00 -29.49
N ALA A 169 -13.81 2.10 -29.68
CA ALA A 169 -13.08 2.77 -28.60
C ALA A 169 -14.04 3.20 -27.47
N GLY A 170 -15.21 3.77 -27.82
CA GLY A 170 -16.24 4.14 -26.86
C GLY A 170 -16.75 2.95 -26.03
N ILE A 171 -17.02 1.82 -26.68
CA ILE A 171 -17.44 0.58 -26.00
C ILE A 171 -16.35 0.07 -25.06
N MET A 172 -15.09 0.05 -25.50
CA MET A 172 -13.95 -0.36 -24.66
C MET A 172 -13.81 0.53 -23.42
N ILE A 173 -13.96 1.85 -23.57
CA ILE A 173 -13.88 2.80 -22.46
C ILE A 173 -15.01 2.53 -21.45
N LEU A 174 -16.25 2.42 -21.92
CA LEU A 174 -17.41 2.20 -21.04
C LEU A 174 -17.34 0.85 -20.32
N LEU A 175 -17.12 -0.22 -21.07
CA LEU A 175 -17.11 -1.58 -20.52
C LEU A 175 -15.89 -1.81 -19.62
N GLY A 176 -14.73 -1.28 -20.01
CA GLY A 176 -13.51 -1.28 -19.20
C GLY A 176 -13.68 -0.51 -17.89
N SER A 177 -14.34 0.66 -17.93
CA SER A 177 -14.61 1.46 -16.72
C SER A 177 -15.55 0.73 -15.76
N LEU A 178 -16.65 0.16 -16.27
CA LEU A 178 -17.60 -0.60 -15.44
C LEU A 178 -16.94 -1.81 -14.79
N MET A 179 -16.16 -2.58 -15.55
CA MET A 179 -15.43 -3.74 -15.03
C MET A 179 -14.32 -3.32 -14.04
N GLY A 180 -13.62 -2.22 -14.32
CA GLY A 180 -12.60 -1.65 -13.44
C GLY A 180 -13.18 -1.25 -12.09
N VAL A 181 -14.29 -0.50 -12.10
CA VAL A 181 -15.00 -0.07 -10.88
C VAL A 181 -15.55 -1.27 -10.10
N ALA A 182 -16.13 -2.26 -10.79
CA ALA A 182 -16.59 -3.50 -10.15
C ALA A 182 -15.43 -4.25 -9.48
N GLY A 183 -14.27 -4.32 -10.15
CA GLY A 183 -13.04 -4.89 -9.60
C GLY A 183 -12.58 -4.15 -8.33
N ILE A 184 -12.56 -2.82 -8.33
CA ILE A 184 -12.23 -2.02 -7.14
C ILE A 184 -13.22 -2.30 -6.00
N ALA A 185 -14.52 -2.36 -6.28
CA ALA A 185 -15.54 -2.61 -5.28
C ALA A 185 -15.36 -3.98 -4.59
N LEU A 186 -14.85 -4.98 -5.32
CA LEU A 186 -14.49 -6.29 -4.77
C LEU A 186 -13.16 -6.28 -4.01
N LEU A 187 -12.19 -5.50 -4.46
CA LEU A 187 -10.86 -5.39 -3.87
C LEU A 187 -10.88 -4.66 -2.52
N LEU A 188 -11.66 -3.59 -2.40
CA LEU A 188 -11.64 -2.68 -1.26
C LEU A 188 -11.93 -3.39 0.09
N PRO A 189 -12.95 -4.26 0.22
CA PRO A 189 -13.18 -5.03 1.45
C PRO A 189 -12.05 -6.00 1.83
N GLN A 190 -11.25 -6.45 0.85
CA GLN A 190 -10.13 -7.38 1.06
C GLN A 190 -8.87 -6.63 1.48
N VAL A 191 -8.59 -5.46 0.89
CA VAL A 191 -7.52 -4.56 1.34
C VAL A 191 -7.65 -4.27 2.83
N TYR A 192 -8.85 -3.86 3.28
CA TYR A 192 -9.08 -3.60 4.70
C TYR A 192 -9.24 -4.86 5.55
N ALA A 193 -9.41 -6.05 4.96
CA ALA A 193 -9.32 -7.29 5.70
C ALA A 193 -7.86 -7.64 6.08
N TYR A 194 -6.89 -7.21 5.27
CA TYR A 194 -5.47 -7.51 5.48
C TYR A 194 -4.68 -6.35 6.08
N PHE A 195 -5.38 -5.30 6.50
CA PHE A 195 -4.81 -4.06 7.03
C PHE A 195 -3.85 -4.25 8.21
N LEU A 196 -4.11 -5.26 9.05
CA LEU A 196 -3.32 -5.54 10.25
C LEU A 196 -2.27 -6.63 10.05
N VAL A 197 -2.04 -7.13 8.83
CA VAL A 197 -1.11 -8.26 8.61
C VAL A 197 0.31 -7.93 9.06
N GLU A 198 0.80 -6.73 8.75
CA GLU A 198 2.15 -6.30 9.09
C GLU A 198 2.39 -6.15 10.59
N PRO A 199 1.62 -5.34 11.35
CA PRO A 199 1.81 -5.22 12.79
C PRO A 199 1.60 -6.55 13.52
N LEU A 200 0.61 -7.35 13.11
CA LEU A 200 0.34 -8.67 13.69
C LEU A 200 1.50 -9.64 13.44
N LEU A 201 2.09 -9.60 12.24
CA LEU A 201 3.25 -10.42 11.90
C LEU A 201 4.43 -10.08 12.82
N PHE A 202 4.73 -8.80 12.98
CA PHE A 202 5.85 -8.37 13.83
C PHE A 202 5.62 -8.76 15.29
N ASP A 203 4.39 -8.60 15.79
CA ASP A 203 4.00 -9.00 17.14
C ASP A 203 4.16 -10.52 17.36
N GLN A 204 3.66 -11.35 16.44
CA GLN A 204 3.84 -12.81 16.53
C GLN A 204 5.29 -13.26 16.40
N LEU A 205 6.10 -12.55 15.59
CA LEU A 205 7.53 -12.81 15.48
C LEU A 205 8.30 -12.34 16.73
N ALA A 206 7.81 -11.34 17.45
CA ALA A 206 8.43 -10.89 18.69
C ALA A 206 8.09 -11.81 19.88
N GLN A 207 6.90 -12.42 19.87
CA GLN A 207 6.42 -13.33 20.92
C GLN A 207 6.71 -14.82 20.64
N ASP A 208 7.39 -15.15 19.53
CA ASP A 208 7.62 -16.53 19.07
C ASP A 208 6.34 -17.37 18.88
N THR A 209 5.21 -16.70 18.58
CA THR A 209 3.89 -17.33 18.33
C THR A 209 3.55 -17.43 16.84
N TYR A 210 4.52 -17.20 15.95
CA TYR A 210 4.31 -17.22 14.51
C TYR A 210 3.90 -18.61 13.99
N THR A 211 2.72 -18.69 13.37
CA THR A 211 2.10 -19.93 12.88
C THR A 211 2.09 -20.07 11.36
N GLY A 212 2.75 -19.14 10.65
CA GLY A 212 2.90 -19.18 9.19
C GLY A 212 2.08 -18.12 8.44
N PRO A 213 2.39 -17.87 7.16
CA PRO A 213 1.85 -16.75 6.38
C PRO A 213 0.32 -16.70 6.32
N PHE A 214 -0.30 -17.84 6.03
CA PHE A 214 -1.76 -17.94 5.88
C PHE A 214 -2.48 -17.71 7.22
N ALA A 215 -1.90 -18.17 8.33
CA ALA A 215 -2.46 -17.99 9.65
C ALA A 215 -2.51 -16.50 10.04
N VAL A 216 -1.43 -15.75 9.78
CA VAL A 216 -1.39 -14.28 10.00
C VAL A 216 -2.46 -13.57 9.18
N ILE A 217 -2.60 -13.90 7.90
CA ILE A 217 -3.60 -13.27 7.02
C ILE A 217 -5.03 -13.57 7.49
N LYS A 218 -5.29 -14.83 7.87
CA LYS A 218 -6.59 -15.25 8.40
C LYS A 218 -6.91 -14.52 9.71
N GLU A 219 -5.92 -14.37 10.58
CA GLU A 219 -6.10 -13.69 11.85
C GLU A 219 -6.31 -12.18 11.69
N SER A 220 -5.56 -11.52 10.80
CA SER A 220 -5.79 -10.13 10.43
C SER A 220 -7.22 -9.89 9.93
N ARG A 221 -7.73 -10.78 9.07
CA ARG A 221 -9.13 -10.75 8.60
C ARG A 221 -10.12 -10.90 9.75
N ARG A 222 -9.83 -11.77 10.73
CA ARG A 222 -10.65 -11.96 11.93
C ARG A 222 -10.66 -10.68 12.78
N LEU A 223 -9.50 -10.07 13.02
CA LEU A 223 -9.31 -8.85 13.81
C LEU A 223 -10.00 -7.63 13.16
N MET A 224 -9.97 -7.53 11.83
CA MET A 224 -10.57 -6.42 11.11
C MET A 224 -12.10 -6.49 10.98
N LYS A 225 -12.75 -7.61 11.35
CA LYS A 225 -14.22 -7.70 11.37
C LYS A 225 -14.80 -6.66 12.34
N GLY A 226 -15.61 -5.74 11.83
CA GLY A 226 -16.16 -4.61 12.58
C GLY A 226 -15.31 -3.32 12.54
N TYR A 227 -14.06 -3.38 12.06
CA TYR A 227 -13.14 -2.24 12.03
C TYR A 227 -12.72 -1.81 10.61
N LYS A 228 -13.19 -2.50 9.56
CA LYS A 228 -12.89 -2.16 8.15
C LYS A 228 -13.16 -0.69 7.81
N MET A 229 -14.32 -0.16 8.22
CA MET A 229 -14.66 1.24 7.98
C MET A 229 -13.75 2.21 8.75
N LYS A 230 -13.26 1.83 9.92
CA LYS A 230 -12.29 2.65 10.68
C LYS A 230 -10.94 2.67 9.98
N GLY A 231 -10.48 1.54 9.44
CA GLY A 231 -9.29 1.48 8.57
C GLY A 231 -9.45 2.35 7.32
N PHE A 232 -10.62 2.32 6.69
CA PHE A 232 -10.94 3.18 5.54
C PHE A 232 -10.87 4.67 5.90
N ILE A 233 -11.50 5.09 7.01
CA ILE A 233 -11.46 6.48 7.47
C ILE A 233 -10.03 6.90 7.85
N LEU A 234 -9.23 5.98 8.43
CA LEU A 234 -7.82 6.24 8.69
C LEU A 234 -7.10 6.57 7.39
N ASN A 235 -7.16 5.71 6.37
CA ASN A 235 -6.54 5.97 5.07
C ASN A 235 -7.07 7.25 4.41
N LEU A 236 -8.38 7.50 4.48
CA LEU A 236 -8.98 8.72 3.94
C LEU A 236 -8.43 9.99 4.62
N SER A 237 -8.09 9.92 5.91
CA SER A 237 -7.47 11.05 6.61
C SER A 237 -6.03 11.35 6.15
N PHE A 238 -5.41 10.42 5.42
CA PHE A 238 -4.10 10.59 4.79
C PHE A 238 -4.17 11.03 3.33
N ILE A 239 -5.35 11.06 2.69
CA ILE A 239 -5.45 11.40 1.26
C ILE A 239 -4.87 12.78 0.91
N GLY A 240 -5.05 13.77 1.80
CA GLY A 240 -4.46 15.10 1.59
C GLY A 240 -2.93 15.10 1.68
N TRP A 241 -2.36 14.22 2.50
CA TRP A 241 -0.91 14.03 2.57
C TRP A 241 -0.39 13.33 1.33
N GLU A 242 -1.08 12.30 0.83
CA GLU A 242 -0.72 11.61 -0.41
C GLU A 242 -0.72 12.56 -1.63
N ILE A 243 -1.71 13.45 -1.72
CA ILE A 243 -1.73 14.49 -2.75
C ILE A 243 -0.51 15.40 -2.65
N LEU A 244 -0.11 15.77 -1.42
CA LEU A 244 1.06 16.61 -1.18
C LEU A 244 2.38 15.89 -1.49
N VAL A 245 2.45 14.58 -1.22
CA VAL A 245 3.56 13.71 -1.62
C VAL A 245 3.67 13.69 -3.15
N ALA A 246 2.56 13.51 -3.87
CA ALA A 246 2.56 13.55 -5.33
C ALA A 246 3.01 14.92 -5.87
N LEU A 247 2.51 16.02 -5.30
CA LEU A 247 2.86 17.39 -5.74
C LEU A 247 4.34 17.74 -5.48
N SER A 248 4.97 17.11 -4.50
CA SER A 248 6.36 17.32 -4.10
C SER A 248 7.33 16.29 -4.68
N PHE A 249 6.91 15.50 -5.67
CA PHE A 249 7.70 14.40 -6.24
C PHE A 249 8.21 13.39 -5.20
N GLY A 250 7.46 13.19 -4.12
CA GLY A 250 7.80 12.26 -3.04
C GLY A 250 8.53 12.86 -1.85
N ILE A 251 8.99 14.12 -1.91
CA ILE A 251 9.81 14.72 -0.82
C ILE A 251 9.05 14.76 0.50
N VAL A 252 7.75 15.10 0.48
CA VAL A 252 6.90 15.10 1.68
C VAL A 252 6.77 13.69 2.30
N GLY A 253 7.08 12.64 1.54
CA GLY A 253 7.10 11.25 2.01
C GLY A 253 8.08 11.02 3.16
N ILE A 254 9.13 11.84 3.30
CA ILE A 254 10.06 11.80 4.43
C ILE A 254 9.31 11.96 5.77
N TYR A 255 8.30 12.81 5.80
CA TYR A 255 7.43 13.01 6.96
C TYR A 255 6.29 11.99 7.00
N VAL A 256 5.64 11.75 5.85
CA VAL A 256 4.38 11.02 5.80
C VAL A 256 4.55 9.52 5.99
N ILE A 257 5.59 8.90 5.41
CA ILE A 257 5.82 7.44 5.52
C ILE A 257 5.95 6.99 6.98
N PRO A 258 6.87 7.53 7.80
CA PRO A 258 7.00 7.08 9.18
C PRO A 258 5.75 7.42 10.00
N TYR A 259 5.12 8.57 9.74
CA TYR A 259 3.86 8.95 10.38
C TYR A 259 2.70 7.99 10.06
N TYR A 260 2.60 7.52 8.82
CA TYR A 260 1.61 6.55 8.37
C TYR A 260 1.86 5.17 8.99
N CYS A 261 3.10 4.69 8.98
CA CYS A 261 3.49 3.45 9.64
C CYS A 261 3.19 3.46 11.15
N ALA A 262 3.52 4.55 11.86
CA ALA A 262 3.18 4.69 13.27
C ALA A 262 1.67 4.72 13.52
N SER A 263 0.90 5.37 12.63
CA SER A 263 -0.57 5.40 12.71
C SER A 263 -1.17 4.00 12.55
N HIS A 264 -0.62 3.17 11.68
CA HIS A 264 -1.02 1.77 11.55
C HIS A 264 -0.72 0.94 12.79
N MET A 265 0.45 1.12 13.42
CA MET A 265 0.82 0.42 14.65
C MET A 265 -0.12 0.79 15.80
N HIS A 266 -0.44 2.08 15.97
CA HIS A 266 -1.41 2.48 16.99
C HIS A 266 -2.85 2.06 16.67
N PHE A 267 -3.21 1.99 15.39
CA PHE A 267 -4.49 1.42 14.99
C PHE A 267 -4.58 -0.07 15.36
N TYR A 268 -3.50 -0.84 15.16
CA TYR A 268 -3.42 -2.23 15.60
C TYR A 268 -3.63 -2.37 17.11
N GLN A 269 -2.87 -1.61 17.92
CA GLN A 269 -3.02 -1.59 19.38
C GLN A 269 -4.46 -1.28 19.80
N ALA A 270 -5.06 -0.23 19.20
CA ALA A 270 -6.42 0.17 19.53
C ALA A 270 -7.49 -0.88 19.17
N VAL A 271 -7.28 -1.65 18.09
CA VAL A 271 -8.16 -2.78 17.73
C VAL A 271 -8.07 -3.90 18.75
N LEU A 272 -6.86 -4.23 19.23
CA LEU A 272 -6.67 -5.26 20.26
C LEU A 272 -7.30 -4.84 21.59
N ASP A 273 -7.04 -3.61 22.04
CA ASP A 273 -7.56 -3.08 23.30
C ASP A 273 -9.09 -3.09 23.33
N ASP A 274 -9.72 -2.62 22.24
CA ASP A 274 -11.19 -2.60 22.14
C ASP A 274 -11.79 -4.01 22.10
N ARG A 275 -11.11 -4.98 21.49
CA ARG A 275 -11.54 -6.38 21.49
C ARG A 275 -11.41 -7.04 22.85
N ALA A 276 -10.27 -6.87 23.52
CA ALA A 276 -10.04 -7.39 24.86
C ALA A 276 -11.06 -6.80 25.86
N MET A 277 -11.36 -5.51 25.73
CA MET A 277 -12.39 -4.85 26.55
C MET A 277 -13.78 -5.42 26.31
N LYS A 278 -14.17 -5.62 25.03
CA LYS A 278 -15.44 -6.25 24.68
C LYS A 278 -15.53 -7.66 25.24
N GLU A 279 -14.47 -8.44 25.15
CA GLU A 279 -14.42 -9.80 25.69
C GLU A 279 -14.62 -9.81 27.22
N LYS A 280 -13.93 -8.93 27.96
CA LYS A 280 -14.13 -8.77 29.41
C LYS A 280 -15.55 -8.34 29.77
N LEU A 281 -16.17 -7.46 28.97
CA LEU A 281 -17.58 -7.06 29.13
C LEU A 281 -18.53 -8.24 28.93
N PHE A 282 -18.31 -9.05 27.90
CA PHE A 282 -19.13 -10.23 27.64
C PHE A 282 -18.96 -11.31 28.71
N GLN A 283 -17.78 -11.43 29.30
CA GLN A 283 -17.48 -12.35 30.39
C GLN A 283 -17.92 -11.82 31.77
N GLY A 284 -18.40 -10.58 31.87
CA GLY A 284 -18.81 -9.97 33.14
C GLY A 284 -17.65 -9.70 34.11
N THR A 285 -16.41 -9.65 33.60
CA THR A 285 -15.17 -9.52 34.39
C THR A 285 -14.62 -8.09 34.43
N MET A 286 -15.37 -7.11 33.90
CA MET A 286 -15.09 -5.69 34.15
C MET A 286 -15.72 -5.26 35.48
N PRO A 287 -14.97 -4.61 36.39
CA PRO A 287 -15.54 -4.00 37.58
C PRO A 287 -16.53 -2.89 37.24
#